data_AF-A0A0E9REA8-F1
#
_entry.id   AF-A0A0E9REA8-F1
#
_cell.length_a   1.000
_cell.length_b   1.000
_cell.length_c   1.000
_cell.angle_alpha   90.00
_cell.angle_beta   90.00
_cell.angle_gamma   90.00
#
_symmetry.space_group_name_H-M   'P 1'
#
loop_
_entity.id
_entity.type
_entity.pdbx_description
1 polymer ?
#
loop_
_entity_poly.entity_id
_entity_poly.type
_entity_poly.pdbx_seq_one_letter_code
_entity_poly.pdbx_strand_id
1 'polypeptide(L)' 'MHEALSLTHTHTHTHVHSTPALSHTHTHTNTYTRTYARTHKHALSQHPHTHTHTRSLICTRTHAHARTQKHTLTLIQTLS' A
#
# COMPACT_ATOMS: atom_id res chain seq x y z
N MET A 1 -2.23 -8.99 -26.20
CA MET A 1 -1.37 -8.66 -25.06
C MET A 1 -2.30 -8.09 -24.01
N HIS A 2 -2.51 -8.77 -22.89
CA HIS A 2 -3.37 -8.28 -21.82
C HIS A 2 -2.52 -7.91 -20.61
N GLU A 3 -2.67 -6.67 -20.15
CA GLU A 3 -1.99 -6.12 -18.97
C GLU A 3 -3.04 -5.85 -17.89
N ALA A 4 -2.74 -6.28 -16.66
CA ALA A 4 -3.55 -6.01 -15.49
C ALA A 4 -2.70 -5.39 -14.39
N LEU A 5 -3.21 -4.31 -13.79
CA LEU A 5 -2.57 -3.60 -12.71
C LEU A 5 -3.44 -3.63 -11.45
N SER A 6 -2.90 -4.11 -10.33
CA SER A 6 -3.51 -4.00 -9.01
C SER A 6 -2.62 -3.22 -8.02
N LEU A 7 -3.25 -2.40 -7.19
CA LEU A 7 -2.62 -1.62 -6.13
C LEU A 7 -3.29 -1.96 -4.79
N THR A 8 -2.50 -2.31 -3.79
CA THR A 8 -2.98 -2.46 -2.40
C THR A 8 -2.27 -1.46 -1.49
N HIS A 9 -3.06 -0.82 -0.62
CA HIS A 9 -2.57 0.14 0.38
C HIS A 9 -2.92 -0.35 1.78
N THR A 10 -1.92 -0.42 2.65
CA THR A 10 -2.10 -0.72 4.07
C THR A 10 -1.62 0.45 4.89
N HIS A 11 -2.47 0.92 5.81
CA HIS A 11 -2.13 1.98 6.75
C HIS A 11 -2.17 1.47 8.19
N THR A 12 -1.09 1.67 8.93
CA THR A 12 -0.98 1.33 10.36
C THR A 12 -0.77 2.61 11.19
N HIS A 13 -1.59 2.77 12.22
CA HIS A 13 -1.49 3.85 13.20
C HIS A 13 -0.99 3.33 14.54
N THR A 14 0.06 3.95 15.07
CA THR A 14 0.50 3.74 16.45
C THR A 14 0.38 5.04 17.23
N HIS A 15 -0.39 5.01 18.31
CA HIS A 15 -0.57 6.15 19.22
C HIS A 15 0.29 5.97 20.48
N VAL A 16 1.16 6.93 20.74
CA VAL A 16 1.98 6.97 21.96
C VAL A 16 1.56 8.18 22.79
N HIS A 17 1.05 7.92 23.99
CA HIS A 17 0.67 8.96 24.93
C HIS A 17 1.79 9.15 25.96
N SER A 18 2.42 10.32 25.96
CA SER A 18 3.43 10.69 26.96
C SER A 18 3.17 12.12 27.39
N THR A 19 2.54 12.33 28.55
CA THR A 19 2.21 13.67 29.05
C THR A 19 3.45 14.57 29.09
N PRO A 20 3.41 15.80 28.51
CA PRO A 20 2.25 16.54 28.00
C PRO A 20 2.03 16.48 26.47
N ALA A 21 2.62 15.52 25.74
CA ALA A 21 2.53 15.41 24.28
C ALA A 21 1.86 14.12 23.79
N LEU A 22 0.89 14.26 22.87
CA LEU A 22 0.45 13.14 22.04
C LEU A 22 1.37 13.01 20.84
N SER A 23 1.93 11.82 20.61
CA SER A 23 2.65 11.49 19.38
C SER A 23 1.91 10.41 18.58
N HIS A 24 1.71 10.67 17.29
CA HIS A 24 1.09 9.76 16.33
C HIS A 24 2.13 9.33 15.30
N THR A 25 2.34 8.03 15.15
CA THR A 25 3.18 7.49 14.06
C THR A 25 2.29 6.84 13.02
N HIS A 26 2.51 7.24 11.76
CA HIS A 26 1.78 6.82 10.57
C HIS A 26 2.73 6.03 9.66
N THR A 27 2.42 4.76 9.42
CA THR A 27 3.13 3.95 8.43
C THR A 27 2.20 3.62 7.28
N HIS A 28 2.64 3.94 6.07
CA HIS A 28 1.95 3.69 4.82
C HIS A 28 2.76 2.69 3.99
N THR A 29 2.15 1.54 3.69
CA THR A 29 2.74 0.54 2.79
C THR A 29 1.88 0.45 1.54
N ASN A 30 2.49 0.70 0.38
CA ASN A 30 1.87 0.56 -0.93
C ASN A 30 2.51 -0.61 -1.67
N THR A 31 1.70 -1.56 -2.15
CA THR A 31 2.15 -2.68 -2.96
C THR A 31 1.52 -2.58 -4.34
N TYR A 32 2.37 -2.50 -5.37
CA TYR A 32 2.00 -2.43 -6.77
C TYR A 32 2.29 -3.78 -7.44
N THR A 33 1.30 -4.36 -8.10
CA THR A 33 1.43 -5.62 -8.84
C THR A 33 1.01 -5.41 -10.29
N ARG A 34 1.93 -5.64 -11.22
CA ARG A 34 1.67 -5.55 -12.66
C ARG A 34 1.85 -6.91 -13.29
N THR A 35 0.81 -7.39 -13.96
CA THR A 35 0.79 -8.71 -14.61
C THR A 35 0.61 -8.55 -16.11
N TYR A 36 1.44 -9.28 -16.85
CA TYR A 36 1.48 -9.30 -18.30
C TYR A 36 1.19 -10.71 -18.80
N ALA A 37 0.22 -10.84 -19.71
CA ALA A 37 -0.11 -12.11 -20.38
C ALA A 37 0.05 -11.99 -21.90
N ARG A 38 0.77 -12.95 -22.49
CA ARG A 38 0.96 -13.09 -23.94
C ARG A 38 0.66 -14.51 -24.38
N THR A 39 -0.27 -14.63 -25.32
CA THR A 39 -0.62 -15.88 -25.97
C THR A 39 -0.02 -15.93 -27.36
N HIS A 40 0.63 -17.04 -27.69
CA HIS A 40 1.14 -17.35 -29.01
C HIS A 40 0.49 -18.62 -29.55
N LYS A 41 0.11 -18.57 -30.82
CA LYS A 41 -0.46 -19.70 -31.56
C LYS A 41 0.49 -20.05 -32.70
N HIS A 42 0.98 -21.28 -32.75
CA HIS A 42 1.79 -21.77 -33.87
C HIS A 42 0.92 -22.59 -34.82
N ALA A 43 0.87 -22.17 -36.09
CA ALA A 43 0.08 -22.80 -37.15
C ALA A 43 0.94 -23.56 -38.19
N LEU A 44 2.27 -23.63 -38.00
CA LEU A 44 3.22 -24.21 -38.97
C LEU A 44 3.53 -25.71 -38.76
N SER A 45 2.91 -26.36 -37.78
CA SER A 45 3.07 -27.80 -37.50
C SER A 45 1.77 -28.54 -37.80
N GLN A 46 1.85 -29.83 -38.17
CA GLN A 46 0.68 -30.68 -38.43
C GLN A 46 -0.31 -30.77 -37.26
N HIS A 47 0.09 -30.29 -36.08
CA HIS A 47 -0.76 -30.12 -34.91
C HIS A 47 -0.63 -28.68 -34.37
N PRO A 48 -1.70 -27.85 -34.41
CA PRO A 48 -1.66 -26.49 -33.88
C PRO A 48 -1.56 -26.51 -32.36
N HIS A 49 -0.61 -25.74 -31.80
CA HIS A 49 -0.44 -25.61 -30.36
C HIS A 49 -0.52 -24.15 -29.93
N THR A 50 -1.13 -23.92 -28.76
CA THR A 50 -1.32 -22.59 -28.17
C THR A 50 -0.60 -22.55 -26.82
N HIS A 51 0.30 -21.60 -26.66
CA HIS A 51 0.99 -21.35 -25.40
C HIS A 51 0.64 -19.97 -24.87
N THR A 52 0.33 -19.89 -23.58
CA THR A 52 0.11 -18.65 -22.86
C THR A 52 1.22 -18.48 -21.82
N HIS A 53 1.96 -17.38 -21.92
CA HIS A 53 2.96 -16.99 -20.93
C HIS A 53 2.42 -15.84 -20.08
N THR A 54 2.52 -16.01 -18.77
CA THR A 54 2.15 -15.01 -17.77
C THR A 54 3.40 -14.60 -17.00
N ARG A 55 3.62 -13.29 -16.86
CA ARG A 55 4.72 -12.72 -16.08
C ARG A 55 4.17 -11.62 -15.17
N SER A 56 4.52 -11.68 -13.88
CA SER A 56 4.10 -10.70 -12.88
C SER A 56 5.31 -10.01 -12.25
N LEU A 57 5.20 -8.70 -12.03
CA LEU A 57 6.15 -7.86 -11.32
C LEU A 57 5.47 -7.28 -10.09
N ILE A 58 6.11 -7.44 -8.92
CA ILE A 58 5.62 -6.92 -7.64
C ILE A 58 6.64 -5.92 -7.11
N CYS A 59 6.18 -4.74 -6.71
CA CYS A 59 6.99 -3.70 -6.09
C CYS A 59 6.29 -3.19 -4.82
N THR A 60 7.04 -3.07 -3.73
CA THR A 60 6.52 -2.59 -2.44
C THR A 60 7.25 -1.32 -2.03
N ARG A 61 6.50 -0.27 -1.70
CA ARG A 61 7.01 1.00 -1.18
C ARG A 61 6.45 1.26 0.21
N THR A 62 7.34 1.44 1.18
CA THR A 62 6.98 1.77 2.57
C THR A 62 7.42 3.19 2.89
N HIS A 63 6.54 3.96 3.54
CA HIS A 63 6.82 5.31 4.01
C HIS A 63 6.25 5.50 5.42
N ALA A 64 7.05 6.05 6.33
CA ALA A 64 6.64 6.32 7.71
C ALA A 64 6.86 7.79 8.07
N HIS A 65 5.93 8.36 8.84
CA HIS A 65 5.98 9.72 9.36
C HIS A 65 5.44 9.79 10.78
N ALA A 66 6.02 10.65 11.63
CA ALA A 66 5.55 10.89 12.99
C ALA A 66 5.09 12.35 13.16
N ARG A 67 3.90 12.55 13.72
CA ARG A 67 3.33 13.85 14.06
C ARG A 67 3.19 14.00 15.57
N THR A 68 3.72 15.08 16.14
CA THR A 68 3.58 15.42 17.57
C THR A 68 2.58 16.57 17.74
N GLN A 69 1.63 16.42 18.67
CA GLN A 69 0.66 17.44 19.06
C GLN A 69 0.86 17.81 20.54
N LYS A 70 1.14 19.09 20.81
CA LYS A 70 1.29 19.64 22.17
C LYS A 70 -0.04 20.20 22.63
N HIS A 71 -0.64 19.62 23.66
CA HIS A 71 -1.89 20.14 24.26
C HIS A 71 -1.55 21.09 25.41
N THR A 72 -2.03 22.33 25.33
CA THR A 72 -2.05 23.29 26.44
C THR A 72 -3.37 23.11 27.19
N LEU A 73 -3.33 22.56 28.40
CA LEU A 73 -4.53 22.43 29.24
C LEU A 73 -4.93 23.82 29.75
N THR A 74 -6.07 24.35 29.27
CA THR A 74 -6.68 25.56 29.84
C THR A 74 -7.77 25.11 30.82
N LEU A 75 -7.53 25.26 32.13
CA LEU A 75 -8.51 24.95 33.17
C LEU A 75 -9.49 26.12 33.28
N ILE A 76 -10.73 25.94 32.81
CA ILE A 76 -11.84 26.86 33.13
C ILE A 76 -12.45 26.38 34.45
N GLN A 77 -12.18 27.08 35.56
CA GLN A 77 -12.91 26.90 36.81
C GLN A 77 -14.24 27.65 36.74
N THR A 78 -15.35 26.93 36.71
CA THR A 78 -16.68 27.51 37.02
C THR A 78 -16.95 27.31 38.50
N LEU A 79 -16.93 28.40 39.27
CA LEU A 79 -17.52 28.45 40.61
C LEU A 79 -19.01 28.72 40.47
N SER A 80 -19.86 27.85 41.01
CA SER A 80 -21.27 28.11 41.33
C SER A 80 -21.65 27.26 42.52
#